data_AF-D9PWL0-F1
#
_entry.id   AF-D9PWL0-F1
#
_cell.length_a   1.000
_cell.length_b   1.000
_cell.length_c   1.000
_cell.angle_alpha   90.00
_cell.angle_beta   90.00
_cell.angle_gamma   90.00
#
_symmetry.space_group_name_H-M   'P 1'
#
loop_
_entity.id
_entity.type
_entity.pdbx_description
1 polymer ?
#
loop_
_entity_poly.entity_id
_entity_poly.type
_entity_poly.pdbx_seq_one_letter_code
_entity_poly.pdbx_strand_id
1 'polypeptide(L)'
;MKITVTGDITVDWIQWPVRQDSEGSMFNWKTHLGFKRRALEGGALLTARMLKNLADVNHPSLSCRPEKTDPSEFIHSFAELKPSGDGYHVKRFMGYTGPDEGLPSMPFKFRDQDADIVVIDDAGNGFREMKERWPSAIIDGDPTTVLKMSSPLFSGSLWEHLLERQRENLLLIITMEDLREYGANISRRLSWERTAEDFMWQMRNNPTLKDIQDLRMIVRVGLEGAIYHDGDDARLFYHPQIFEGNLIERAPGKMQGCGCAFTAGLTASLSRGLEIDDSVRRGMAAASELLSIGFSEEPDYPVSDIFHSGGENIGAVDIPLRPKGFWTIADSPPLFDIEAVSRYIVINGYRRRKCPLPVAHFGKLITADRREIEGYQSIRNLLMEYMKNENPERPLCIGVFGPPGAGKSFAVSQLAASVDPERIKPLNFNISQFRDEDDLIDAFHQIRDVVLEGMVPQAFFDEFDSPMMGKRLGWIRYFLAPMQDGEFREGDSMHPWVNPYLYLQVVQAAHSRSSSHRTLKFSGKPRLGTS
;
A
#
# COMPACT_ATOMS: atom_id res chain seq x y z
N MET A 1 -8.91 32.41 -0.59
CA MET A 1 -7.82 32.37 -1.58
C MET A 1 -8.40 31.94 -2.92
N LYS A 2 -7.98 32.54 -4.03
CA LYS A 2 -8.31 32.14 -5.40
C LYS A 2 -7.47 30.92 -5.78
N ILE A 3 -8.12 29.86 -6.26
CA ILE A 3 -7.45 28.61 -6.64
C ILE A 3 -7.56 28.42 -8.15
N THR A 4 -6.44 28.13 -8.79
CA THR A 4 -6.38 27.68 -10.19
C THR A 4 -5.90 26.24 -10.22
N VAL A 5 -6.57 25.37 -10.99
CA VAL A 5 -6.13 24.00 -11.27
C VAL A 5 -5.75 23.90 -12.75
N THR A 6 -4.63 23.27 -13.05
CA THR A 6 -4.17 22.97 -14.41
C THR A 6 -3.38 21.65 -14.41
N GLY A 7 -2.89 21.21 -15.57
CA GLY A 7 -2.08 19.99 -15.68
C GLY A 7 -2.48 19.07 -16.81
N ASP A 8 -1.99 17.84 -16.74
CA ASP A 8 -2.35 16.75 -17.63
C ASP A 8 -3.84 16.41 -17.50
N ILE A 9 -4.52 16.37 -18.64
CA ILE A 9 -5.94 16.02 -18.72
C ILE A 9 -6.05 14.61 -19.30
N THR A 10 -6.76 13.74 -18.59
CA THR A 10 -7.07 12.38 -19.07
C THR A 10 -8.58 12.18 -19.19
N VAL A 11 -8.96 11.20 -20.00
CA VAL A 11 -10.34 10.72 -20.09
C VAL A 11 -10.42 9.30 -19.59
N ASP A 12 -11.14 9.11 -18.49
CA ASP A 12 -11.23 7.82 -17.83
C ASP A 12 -12.45 7.05 -18.33
N TRP A 13 -12.22 6.03 -19.14
CA TRP A 13 -13.25 5.12 -19.63
C TRP A 13 -13.51 4.03 -18.61
N ILE A 14 -14.67 4.08 -17.97
CA ILE A 14 -15.15 3.03 -17.09
C ILE A 14 -16.18 2.15 -17.81
N GLN A 15 -16.11 0.84 -17.55
CA GLN A 15 -17.06 -0.13 -18.11
C GLN A 15 -17.53 -1.11 -17.05
N TRP A 16 -18.80 -1.50 -17.09
CA TRP A 16 -19.37 -2.44 -16.13
C TRP A 16 -20.34 -3.41 -16.79
N PRO A 17 -20.42 -4.65 -16.31
CA PRO A 17 -21.32 -5.66 -16.87
C PRO A 17 -22.78 -5.29 -16.58
N VAL A 18 -23.65 -5.54 -17.55
CA VAL A 18 -25.11 -5.45 -17.40
C VAL A 18 -25.68 -6.86 -17.34
N ARG A 19 -26.63 -7.11 -16.43
CA ARG A 19 -27.30 -8.41 -16.32
C ARG A 19 -27.97 -8.78 -17.64
N GLN A 20 -27.87 -10.05 -18.02
CA GLN A 20 -28.68 -10.64 -19.09
C GLN A 20 -30.17 -10.55 -18.70
N ASP A 21 -31.02 -10.18 -19.66
CA ASP A 21 -32.47 -10.31 -19.48
C ASP A 21 -32.79 -11.82 -19.44
N SER A 22 -33.20 -12.33 -18.28
CA SER A 22 -33.68 -13.72 -18.15
C SER A 22 -35.08 -13.84 -18.75
N GLU A 23 -35.16 -14.60 -19.85
CA GLU A 23 -36.35 -15.02 -20.62
C GLU A 23 -37.20 -13.90 -21.26
N GLY A 24 -37.36 -13.94 -22.59
CA GLY A 24 -38.36 -13.15 -23.34
C GLY A 24 -37.85 -11.98 -24.17
N SER A 25 -36.53 -11.76 -24.27
CA SER A 25 -35.99 -10.71 -25.13
C SER A 25 -36.05 -11.11 -26.62
N MET A 26 -36.71 -10.31 -27.46
CA MET A 26 -36.76 -10.54 -28.91
C MET A 26 -35.41 -10.39 -29.63
N PHE A 27 -34.38 -9.83 -28.97
CA PHE A 27 -33.09 -9.54 -29.59
C PHE A 27 -31.96 -10.41 -29.02
N ASN A 28 -31.34 -11.21 -29.87
CA ASN A 28 -30.29 -12.19 -29.52
C ASN A 28 -29.10 -11.57 -28.75
N TRP A 29 -28.70 -10.33 -29.04
CA TRP A 29 -27.57 -9.72 -28.33
C TRP A 29 -27.84 -9.48 -26.83
N LYS A 30 -29.12 -9.38 -26.41
CA LYS A 30 -29.51 -9.21 -25.01
C LYS A 30 -29.46 -10.51 -24.20
N THR A 31 -29.32 -11.66 -24.85
CA THR A 31 -29.11 -12.96 -24.19
C THR A 31 -27.63 -13.22 -23.89
N HIS A 32 -26.73 -12.34 -24.32
CA HIS A 32 -25.27 -12.43 -24.11
C HIS A 32 -24.81 -11.41 -23.05
N LEU A 33 -23.58 -11.57 -22.54
CA LEU A 33 -22.98 -10.62 -21.61
C LEU A 33 -22.86 -9.24 -22.26
N GLY A 34 -23.57 -8.25 -21.71
CA GLY A 34 -23.50 -6.86 -22.14
C GLY A 34 -22.62 -6.01 -21.24
N PHE A 35 -22.08 -4.92 -21.79
CA PHE A 35 -21.35 -3.90 -21.04
C PHE A 35 -21.95 -2.52 -21.29
N LYS A 36 -22.03 -1.72 -20.23
CA LYS A 36 -22.17 -0.26 -20.33
C LYS A 36 -20.80 0.38 -20.20
N ARG A 37 -20.65 1.56 -20.80
CA ARG A 37 -19.43 2.36 -20.78
C ARG A 37 -19.76 3.83 -20.54
N ARG A 38 -18.88 4.53 -19.86
CA ARG A 38 -18.95 5.98 -19.64
C ARG A 38 -17.54 6.56 -19.65
N ALA A 39 -17.37 7.72 -20.27
CA ALA A 39 -16.15 8.50 -20.19
C ALA A 39 -16.29 9.54 -19.08
N LEU A 40 -15.30 9.62 -18.19
CA LEU A 40 -15.25 10.58 -17.10
C LEU A 40 -14.04 11.50 -17.28
N GLU A 41 -14.15 12.70 -16.72
CA GLU A 41 -13.02 13.63 -16.62
C GLU A 41 -12.00 13.08 -15.61
N GLY A 42 -10.75 12.91 -16.05
CA GLY A 42 -9.61 12.46 -15.25
C GLY A 42 -8.53 13.54 -15.10
N GLY A 43 -7.42 13.19 -14.45
CA GLY A 43 -6.27 14.09 -14.24
C GLY A 43 -6.64 15.43 -13.59
N ALA A 44 -6.14 16.53 -14.17
CA ALA A 44 -6.40 17.89 -13.69
C ALA A 44 -7.90 18.23 -13.59
N LEU A 45 -8.73 17.71 -14.50
CA LEU A 45 -10.18 17.95 -14.47
C LEU A 45 -10.85 17.26 -13.29
N LEU A 46 -10.43 16.04 -12.95
CA LEU A 46 -10.93 15.34 -11.76
C LEU A 46 -10.54 16.07 -10.48
N THR A 47 -9.28 16.51 -10.40
CA THR A 47 -8.77 17.32 -9.27
C THR A 47 -9.58 18.62 -9.13
N ALA A 48 -9.85 19.32 -10.23
CA ALA A 48 -10.70 20.51 -10.23
C ALA A 48 -12.14 20.20 -9.81
N ARG A 49 -12.74 19.12 -10.33
CA ARG A 49 -14.11 18.70 -9.99
C ARG A 49 -14.26 18.40 -8.50
N MET A 50 -13.28 17.75 -7.91
CA MET A 50 -13.22 17.49 -6.47
C MET A 50 -13.05 18.78 -5.66
N LEU A 51 -12.17 19.68 -6.07
CA LEU A 51 -11.94 20.95 -5.38
C LEU A 51 -13.13 21.91 -5.43
N LYS A 52 -13.90 21.92 -6.53
CA LYS A 52 -15.10 22.76 -6.67
C LYS A 52 -16.17 22.51 -5.61
N ASN A 53 -16.22 21.31 -5.05
CA ASN A 53 -17.12 21.01 -3.94
C ASN A 53 -16.71 21.70 -2.64
N LEU A 54 -15.50 22.23 -2.55
CA LEU A 54 -14.90 22.76 -1.33
C LEU A 54 -14.53 24.25 -1.42
N ALA A 55 -14.27 24.76 -2.63
CA ALA A 55 -13.83 26.13 -2.89
C ALA A 55 -14.21 26.58 -4.31
N ASP A 56 -14.10 27.89 -4.58
CA ASP A 56 -14.18 28.43 -5.93
C ASP A 56 -12.85 28.19 -6.68
N VAL A 57 -12.95 27.66 -7.90
CA VAL A 57 -11.80 27.11 -8.63
C VAL A 57 -11.86 27.51 -10.10
N ASN A 58 -10.82 28.18 -10.58
CA ASN A 58 -10.56 28.36 -12.01
C ASN A 58 -9.87 27.11 -12.56
N HIS A 59 -10.31 26.57 -13.70
CA HIS A 59 -9.81 25.30 -14.22
C HIS A 59 -10.01 25.19 -15.74
N PRO A 60 -9.27 24.30 -16.44
CA PRO A 60 -9.49 24.05 -17.86
C PRO A 60 -10.82 23.33 -18.12
N SER A 61 -11.33 23.45 -19.33
CA SER A 61 -12.54 22.74 -19.79
C SER A 61 -12.32 22.12 -21.17
N LEU A 62 -12.93 20.96 -21.38
CA LEU A 62 -12.92 20.30 -22.69
C LEU A 62 -13.80 21.07 -23.68
N SER A 63 -13.41 21.04 -24.95
CA SER A 63 -14.21 21.67 -26.03
C SER A 63 -15.44 20.85 -26.41
N CYS A 64 -15.46 19.56 -26.05
CA CYS A 64 -16.54 18.62 -26.31
C CYS A 64 -16.78 17.75 -25.05
N ARG A 65 -17.77 16.84 -25.11
CA ARG A 65 -17.99 15.88 -24.02
C ARG A 65 -16.84 14.86 -23.98
N PRO A 66 -16.47 14.31 -22.80
CA PRO A 66 -15.40 13.32 -22.68
C PRO A 66 -15.53 12.12 -23.64
N GLU A 67 -16.73 11.67 -23.97
CA GLU A 67 -16.92 10.54 -24.89
C GLU A 67 -16.52 10.83 -26.35
N LYS A 68 -16.30 12.11 -26.70
CA LYS A 68 -16.00 12.58 -28.05
C LYS A 68 -14.55 13.04 -28.22
N THR A 69 -13.71 12.92 -27.19
CA THR A 69 -12.29 13.23 -27.30
C THR A 69 -11.56 12.15 -28.10
N ASP A 70 -10.50 12.55 -28.80
CA ASP A 70 -9.67 11.63 -29.58
C ASP A 70 -8.45 11.19 -28.75
N PRO A 71 -8.10 9.89 -28.74
CA PRO A 71 -6.86 9.39 -28.13
C PRO A 71 -5.56 10.07 -28.59
N SER A 72 -5.53 10.63 -29.80
CA SER A 72 -4.38 11.41 -30.30
C SER A 72 -4.26 12.79 -29.63
N GLU A 73 -5.35 13.29 -29.06
CA GLU A 73 -5.43 14.60 -28.40
C GLU A 73 -5.32 14.49 -26.88
N PHE A 74 -5.87 13.43 -26.28
CA PHE A 74 -5.88 13.22 -24.83
C PHE A 74 -5.55 11.77 -24.48
N ILE A 75 -4.84 11.56 -23.37
CA ILE A 75 -4.62 10.21 -22.84
C ILE A 75 -5.93 9.67 -22.29
N HIS A 76 -6.30 8.47 -22.73
CA HIS A 76 -7.48 7.76 -22.26
C HIS A 76 -7.07 6.58 -21.37
N SER A 77 -7.65 6.48 -20.18
CA SER A 77 -7.47 5.33 -19.29
C SER A 77 -8.68 4.40 -19.37
N PHE A 78 -8.50 3.10 -19.12
CA PHE A 78 -9.60 2.12 -19.18
C PHE A 78 -9.69 1.28 -17.92
N ALA A 79 -10.90 1.16 -17.36
CA ALA A 79 -11.16 0.35 -16.17
C ALA A 79 -12.44 -0.49 -16.30
N GLU A 80 -12.33 -1.77 -15.98
CA GLU A 80 -13.47 -2.67 -15.78
C GLU A 80 -13.90 -2.64 -14.32
N LEU A 81 -15.19 -2.38 -14.09
CA LEU A 81 -15.78 -2.28 -12.77
C LEU A 81 -16.49 -3.59 -12.38
N LYS A 82 -16.59 -3.84 -11.07
CA LYS A 82 -17.45 -4.86 -10.47
C LYS A 82 -18.38 -4.24 -9.43
N PRO A 83 -19.62 -4.74 -9.29
CA PRO A 83 -20.52 -4.31 -8.23
C PRO A 83 -19.91 -4.53 -6.84
N SER A 84 -20.17 -3.61 -5.92
CA SER A 84 -19.67 -3.63 -4.55
C SER A 84 -20.50 -2.70 -3.67
N GLY A 85 -21.22 -3.25 -2.68
CA GLY A 85 -22.20 -2.48 -1.91
C GLY A 85 -23.26 -1.89 -2.83
N ASP A 86 -23.54 -0.60 -2.68
CA ASP A 86 -24.51 0.15 -3.49
C ASP A 86 -23.90 0.74 -4.78
N GLY A 87 -22.61 0.51 -5.01
CA GLY A 87 -21.86 1.09 -6.13
C GLY A 87 -20.91 0.09 -6.79
N TYR A 88 -19.76 0.60 -7.23
CA TYR A 88 -18.79 -0.19 -8.00
C TYR A 88 -17.34 0.09 -7.59
N HIS A 89 -16.48 -0.91 -7.69
CA HIS A 89 -15.04 -0.73 -7.60
C HIS A 89 -14.36 -1.22 -8.87
N VAL A 90 -13.14 -0.73 -9.13
CA VAL A 90 -12.32 -1.22 -10.24
C VAL A 90 -11.95 -2.68 -9.96
N LYS A 91 -12.46 -3.57 -10.80
CA LYS A 91 -12.06 -4.98 -10.84
C LYS A 91 -10.70 -5.12 -11.48
N ARG A 92 -10.50 -4.45 -12.61
CA ARG A 92 -9.28 -4.53 -13.41
C ARG A 92 -9.01 -3.21 -14.13
N PHE A 93 -7.80 -2.71 -13.98
CA PHE A 93 -7.28 -1.64 -14.83
C PHE A 93 -6.82 -2.26 -16.15
N MET A 94 -7.24 -1.70 -17.27
CA MET A 94 -7.05 -2.25 -18.62
C MET A 94 -5.95 -1.54 -19.41
N GLY A 95 -5.33 -0.50 -18.85
CA GLY A 95 -4.25 0.25 -19.49
C GLY A 95 -4.70 1.62 -19.99
N TYR A 96 -3.83 2.21 -20.82
CA TYR A 96 -4.01 3.54 -21.41
C TYR A 96 -3.97 3.47 -22.94
N THR A 97 -4.55 4.46 -23.60
CA THR A 97 -4.30 4.77 -25.02
C THR A 97 -3.94 6.25 -25.16
N GLY A 98 -3.09 6.57 -26.14
CA GLY A 98 -2.61 7.93 -26.43
C GLY A 98 -2.22 8.05 -27.91
N PRO A 99 -1.53 9.13 -28.31
CA PRO A 99 -1.02 9.29 -29.67
C PRO A 99 0.02 8.22 -30.03
N ASP A 100 0.06 7.83 -31.30
CA ASP A 100 1.02 6.82 -31.82
C ASP A 100 2.48 7.31 -31.72
N GLU A 101 2.70 8.62 -31.92
CA GLU A 101 4.00 9.29 -31.81
C GLU A 101 3.85 10.65 -31.11
N GLY A 102 4.86 11.01 -30.30
CA GLY A 102 4.93 12.32 -29.64
C GLY A 102 4.03 12.45 -28.39
N LEU A 103 3.79 13.70 -27.98
CA LEU A 103 2.95 14.04 -26.83
C LEU A 103 1.52 14.35 -27.29
N PRO A 104 0.49 14.08 -26.46
CA PRO A 104 -0.89 14.47 -26.76
C PRO A 104 -0.98 16.00 -26.92
N SER A 105 -1.80 16.49 -27.84
CA SER A 105 -1.93 17.93 -28.10
C SER A 105 -2.75 18.69 -27.03
N MET A 106 -3.54 17.97 -26.23
CA MET A 106 -4.37 18.44 -25.12
C MET A 106 -5.11 19.77 -25.40
N PRO A 107 -6.01 19.84 -26.40
CA PRO A 107 -6.74 21.05 -26.74
C PRO A 107 -7.85 21.36 -25.72
N PHE A 108 -7.49 22.05 -24.64
CA PHE A 108 -8.45 22.56 -23.65
C PHE A 108 -8.66 24.08 -23.75
N LYS A 109 -9.81 24.55 -23.25
CA LYS A 109 -10.10 25.96 -23.03
C LYS A 109 -9.77 26.32 -21.60
N PHE A 110 -8.96 27.34 -21.40
CA PHE A 110 -8.60 27.84 -20.09
C PHE A 110 -8.59 29.36 -20.11
N ARG A 111 -9.31 29.97 -19.15
CA ARG A 111 -9.31 31.41 -18.99
C ARG A 111 -8.31 31.75 -17.91
N ASP A 112 -7.21 32.34 -18.32
CA ASP A 112 -6.14 32.71 -17.41
C ASP A 112 -6.56 33.85 -16.47
N GLN A 113 -6.20 33.72 -15.20
CA GLN A 113 -6.61 34.59 -14.09
C GLN A 113 -5.55 34.53 -12.98
N ASP A 114 -5.41 35.63 -12.23
CA ASP A 114 -4.60 35.65 -11.01
C ASP A 114 -5.06 34.58 -10.01
N ALA A 115 -4.10 33.92 -9.37
CA ALA A 115 -4.36 32.88 -8.38
C ALA A 115 -3.46 33.08 -7.16
N ASP A 116 -4.00 32.79 -5.97
CA ASP A 116 -3.21 32.71 -4.74
C ASP A 116 -2.55 31.33 -4.61
N ILE A 117 -3.25 30.29 -5.10
CA ILE A 117 -2.79 28.90 -5.15
C ILE A 117 -2.96 28.34 -6.55
N VAL A 118 -1.91 27.75 -7.11
CA VAL A 118 -1.94 27.01 -8.38
C VAL A 118 -1.71 25.53 -8.10
N VAL A 119 -2.68 24.69 -8.43
CA VAL A 119 -2.56 23.22 -8.37
C VAL A 119 -2.22 22.71 -9.76
N ILE A 120 -1.12 21.98 -9.88
CA ILE A 120 -0.71 21.35 -11.13
C ILE A 120 -0.75 19.83 -10.98
N ASP A 121 -1.56 19.18 -11.81
CA ASP A 121 -1.63 17.73 -11.92
C ASP A 121 -0.69 17.27 -13.05
N ASP A 122 0.54 16.89 -12.70
CA ASP A 122 1.53 16.40 -13.64
C ASP A 122 1.62 14.87 -13.54
N ALA A 123 0.92 14.20 -14.44
CA ALA A 123 0.89 12.76 -14.56
C ALA A 123 2.00 12.23 -15.50
N GLY A 124 2.86 13.11 -16.02
CA GLY A 124 3.88 12.74 -17.01
C GLY A 124 3.32 12.56 -18.42
N ASN A 125 2.14 13.11 -18.72
CA ASN A 125 1.48 12.94 -20.02
C ASN A 125 1.78 14.08 -21.01
N GLY A 126 2.70 14.99 -20.69
CA GLY A 126 3.24 15.99 -21.60
C GLY A 126 2.95 17.44 -21.24
N PHE A 127 2.04 17.74 -20.31
CA PHE A 127 1.73 19.12 -19.89
C PHE A 127 2.98 19.88 -19.43
N ARG A 128 3.91 19.17 -18.78
CA ARG A 128 5.19 19.69 -18.31
C ARG A 128 6.09 20.29 -19.40
N GLU A 129 5.83 20.01 -20.68
CA GLU A 129 6.56 20.60 -21.81
C GLU A 129 5.80 21.71 -22.54
N MET A 130 4.53 21.95 -22.19
CA MET A 130 3.65 22.88 -22.90
C MET A 130 3.68 24.28 -22.29
N LYS A 131 4.80 24.99 -22.44
CA LYS A 131 5.00 26.31 -21.83
C LYS A 131 3.90 27.33 -22.17
N GLU A 132 3.35 27.27 -23.38
CA GLU A 132 2.25 28.10 -23.85
C GLU A 132 0.90 27.83 -23.16
N ARG A 133 0.80 26.72 -22.40
CA ARG A 133 -0.39 26.31 -21.65
C ARG A 133 -0.28 26.57 -20.15
N TRP A 134 0.89 26.98 -19.67
CA TRP A 134 1.10 27.30 -18.26
C TRP A 134 0.34 28.59 -17.88
N PRO A 135 -0.33 28.64 -16.72
CA PRO A 135 -0.99 29.87 -16.25
C PRO A 135 0.01 31.02 -16.08
N SER A 136 -0.37 32.25 -16.43
CA SER A 136 0.51 33.42 -16.20
C SER A 136 0.88 33.60 -14.73
N ALA A 137 0.03 33.14 -13.81
CA ALA A 137 0.31 33.14 -12.37
C ALA A 137 1.64 32.46 -12.01
N ILE A 138 2.06 31.39 -12.71
CA ILE A 138 3.35 30.74 -12.45
C ILE A 138 4.50 31.28 -13.32
N ILE A 139 4.21 32.14 -14.29
CA ILE A 139 5.20 32.75 -15.19
C ILE A 139 5.64 34.11 -14.64
N ASP A 140 4.67 34.97 -14.34
CA ASP A 140 4.86 36.37 -13.96
C ASP A 140 4.48 36.66 -12.49
N GLY A 141 3.83 35.70 -11.83
CA GLY A 141 3.37 35.81 -10.44
C GLY A 141 4.17 34.94 -9.46
N ASP A 142 3.71 34.94 -8.21
CA ASP A 142 4.31 34.18 -7.11
C ASP A 142 3.26 33.46 -6.23
N PRO A 143 2.37 32.63 -6.83
CA PRO A 143 1.40 31.83 -6.09
C PRO A 143 2.10 30.75 -5.26
N THR A 144 1.38 30.24 -4.25
CA THR A 144 1.72 28.92 -3.70
C THR A 144 1.40 27.86 -4.76
N THR A 145 2.40 27.12 -5.21
CA THR A 145 2.25 26.10 -6.25
C THR A 145 2.21 24.70 -5.62
N VAL A 146 1.08 24.01 -5.73
CA VAL A 146 0.92 22.61 -5.32
C VAL A 146 1.09 21.72 -6.55
N LEU A 147 2.27 21.12 -6.70
CA LEU A 147 2.60 20.27 -7.84
C LEU A 147 2.42 18.80 -7.45
N LYS A 148 1.37 18.14 -7.98
CA LYS A 148 1.23 16.68 -7.88
C LYS A 148 1.96 16.05 -9.07
N MET A 149 3.14 15.47 -8.84
CA MET A 149 3.98 14.91 -9.89
C MET A 149 3.98 13.37 -9.84
N SER A 150 3.94 12.75 -11.02
CA SER A 150 4.12 11.32 -11.23
C SER A 150 5.36 11.06 -12.08
N SER A 151 5.84 9.81 -12.08
CA SER A 151 6.98 9.37 -12.88
C SER A 151 6.85 9.77 -14.38
N PRO A 152 7.93 10.20 -15.05
CA PRO A 152 9.30 10.36 -14.55
C PRO A 152 9.44 11.54 -13.58
N LEU A 153 10.00 11.31 -12.40
CA LEU A 153 10.17 12.38 -11.40
C LEU A 153 11.29 13.37 -11.79
N PHE A 154 11.16 14.59 -11.29
CA PHE A 154 12.20 15.64 -11.32
C PHE A 154 12.73 15.96 -12.73
N SER A 155 11.84 15.93 -13.72
CA SER A 155 12.20 16.15 -15.11
C SER A 155 11.16 16.99 -15.85
N GLY A 156 11.63 17.65 -16.90
CA GLY A 156 10.81 18.41 -17.84
C GLY A 156 10.84 19.92 -17.59
N SER A 157 10.44 20.67 -18.62
CA SER A 157 10.60 22.13 -18.65
C SER A 157 9.85 22.83 -17.51
N LEU A 158 8.67 22.33 -17.14
CA LEU A 158 7.88 22.88 -16.02
C LEU A 158 8.61 22.71 -14.68
N TRP A 159 9.23 21.56 -14.45
CA TRP A 159 9.97 21.28 -13.23
C TRP A 159 11.14 22.25 -13.07
N GLU A 160 11.94 22.41 -14.13
CA GLU A 160 13.07 23.35 -14.17
C GLU A 160 12.60 24.79 -13.90
N HIS A 161 11.53 25.22 -14.58
CA HIS A 161 10.95 26.56 -14.39
C HIS A 161 10.49 26.80 -12.93
N LEU A 162 9.77 25.85 -12.34
CA LEU A 162 9.28 25.98 -10.97
C LEU A 162 10.42 25.97 -9.94
N LEU A 163 11.45 25.15 -10.15
CA LEU A 163 12.64 25.16 -9.28
C LEU A 163 13.43 26.47 -9.37
N GLU A 164 13.53 27.07 -10.55
CA GLU A 164 14.26 28.33 -10.72
C GLU A 164 13.50 29.54 -10.18
N ARG A 165 12.16 29.55 -10.31
CA ARG A 165 11.33 30.74 -10.04
C ARG A 165 10.54 30.69 -8.74
N GLN A 166 10.11 29.51 -8.33
CA GLN A 166 9.11 29.34 -7.26
C GLN A 166 9.53 28.32 -6.20
N ARG A 167 10.84 28.06 -6.06
CA ARG A 167 11.36 27.05 -5.12
C ARG A 167 10.79 27.17 -3.72
N GLU A 168 10.74 28.40 -3.20
CA GLU A 168 10.23 28.67 -1.85
C GLU A 168 8.72 28.48 -1.74
N ASN A 169 7.96 28.71 -2.81
CA ASN A 169 6.49 28.61 -2.84
C ASN A 169 5.95 27.29 -3.40
N LEU A 170 6.83 26.37 -3.77
CA LEU A 170 6.50 25.05 -4.30
C LEU A 170 6.25 24.05 -3.17
N LEU A 171 5.08 23.41 -3.19
CA LEU A 171 4.75 22.22 -2.41
C LEU A 171 4.61 21.02 -3.37
N LEU A 172 5.59 20.14 -3.36
CA LEU A 172 5.61 18.95 -4.21
C LEU A 172 4.82 17.80 -3.57
N ILE A 173 3.94 17.13 -4.31
CA ILE A 173 3.26 15.91 -3.89
C ILE A 173 3.67 14.77 -4.83
N ILE A 174 4.32 13.76 -4.27
CA ILE A 174 4.76 12.55 -4.99
C ILE A 174 4.33 11.31 -4.22
N THR A 175 4.51 10.12 -4.81
CA THR A 175 4.33 8.86 -4.06
C THR A 175 5.66 8.26 -3.65
N MET A 176 5.62 7.47 -2.58
CA MET A 176 6.72 6.60 -2.20
C MET A 176 7.04 5.56 -3.29
N GLU A 177 6.05 5.22 -4.13
CA GLU A 177 6.26 4.33 -5.27
C GLU A 177 7.14 4.99 -6.33
N ASP A 178 6.80 6.22 -6.74
CA ASP A 178 7.57 6.96 -7.74
C ASP A 178 9.02 7.19 -7.27
N LEU A 179 9.25 7.45 -5.96
CA LEU A 179 10.60 7.56 -5.40
C LEU A 179 11.38 6.24 -5.47
N ARG A 180 10.72 5.11 -5.20
CA ARG A 180 11.35 3.78 -5.31
C ARG A 180 11.70 3.47 -6.76
N GLU A 181 10.80 3.78 -7.70
CA GLU A 181 11.04 3.64 -9.14
C GLU A 181 12.18 4.54 -9.63
N TYR A 182 12.28 5.76 -9.08
CA TYR A 182 13.38 6.67 -9.34
C TYR A 182 14.74 6.18 -8.79
N GLY A 183 14.74 5.14 -7.94
CA GLY A 183 15.96 4.49 -7.43
C GLY A 183 16.22 4.72 -5.94
N ALA A 184 15.28 5.29 -5.19
CA ALA A 184 15.41 5.38 -3.73
C ALA A 184 15.14 4.01 -3.09
N ASN A 185 16.16 3.43 -2.45
CA ASN A 185 16.02 2.15 -1.77
C ASN A 185 15.30 2.32 -0.41
N ILE A 186 13.97 2.28 -0.45
CA ILE A 186 13.09 2.46 0.71
C ILE A 186 12.24 1.21 0.90
N SER A 187 12.31 0.63 2.10
CA SER A 187 11.59 -0.60 2.44
C SER A 187 10.08 -0.48 2.21
N ARG A 188 9.45 -1.60 1.85
CA ARG A 188 8.00 -1.75 1.68
C ARG A 188 7.42 -2.48 2.87
N ARG A 189 6.31 -1.97 3.42
CA ARG A 189 5.42 -2.73 4.33
C ARG A 189 6.12 -3.33 5.55
N LEU A 190 7.12 -2.67 6.12
CA LEU A 190 7.72 -3.06 7.41
C LEU A 190 7.03 -2.29 8.54
N SER A 191 7.74 -1.46 9.28
CA SER A 191 7.17 -0.48 10.20
C SER A 191 7.11 0.90 9.55
N TRP A 192 6.27 1.79 10.10
CA TRP A 192 6.26 3.19 9.68
C TRP A 192 7.60 3.86 9.99
N GLU A 193 8.22 3.50 11.11
CA GLU A 193 9.53 3.98 11.49
C GLU A 193 10.61 3.58 10.50
N ARG A 194 10.61 2.33 10.02
CA ARG A 194 11.58 1.89 9.02
C ARG A 194 11.44 2.65 7.72
N THR A 195 10.21 2.87 7.25
CA THR A 195 9.97 3.67 6.04
C THR A 195 10.44 5.11 6.21
N ALA A 196 10.19 5.73 7.35
CA ALA A 196 10.66 7.09 7.64
C ALA A 196 12.19 7.18 7.78
N GLU A 197 12.83 6.20 8.44
CA GLU A 197 14.30 6.13 8.53
C GLU A 197 14.95 5.95 7.17
N ASP A 198 14.47 5.00 6.36
CA ASP A 198 14.97 4.77 5.01
C ASP A 198 14.77 6.03 4.15
N PHE A 199 13.60 6.68 4.22
CA PHE A 199 13.35 7.95 3.53
C PHE A 199 14.36 9.03 3.92
N MET A 200 14.53 9.32 5.21
CA MET A 200 15.49 10.33 5.66
C MET A 200 16.93 9.98 5.33
N TRP A 201 17.27 8.68 5.31
CA TRP A 201 18.58 8.22 4.86
C TRP A 201 18.78 8.48 3.38
N GLN A 202 17.79 8.16 2.53
CA GLN A 202 17.83 8.41 1.09
C GLN A 202 17.93 9.91 0.82
N MET A 203 17.11 10.74 1.47
CA MET A 203 17.15 12.19 1.30
C MET A 203 18.54 12.74 1.54
N ARG A 204 19.29 12.28 2.56
CA ARG A 204 20.63 12.82 2.84
C ARG A 204 21.76 12.22 2.03
N ASN A 205 21.68 10.93 1.74
CA ASN A 205 22.83 10.17 1.27
C ASN A 205 22.72 9.78 -0.20
N ASN A 206 21.53 9.89 -0.82
CA ASN A 206 21.36 9.58 -2.22
C ASN A 206 21.75 10.77 -3.10
N PRO A 207 22.81 10.67 -3.92
CA PRO A 207 23.26 11.78 -4.77
C PRO A 207 22.21 12.23 -5.80
N THR A 208 21.30 11.35 -6.22
CA THR A 208 20.27 11.69 -7.21
C THR A 208 19.15 12.56 -6.62
N LEU A 209 19.02 12.58 -5.29
CA LEU A 209 18.01 13.39 -4.59
C LEU A 209 18.59 14.71 -4.06
N LYS A 210 19.85 15.03 -4.38
CA LYS A 210 20.56 16.18 -3.82
C LYS A 210 19.85 17.51 -4.06
N ASP A 211 19.31 17.71 -5.25
CA ASP A 211 18.71 19.00 -5.64
C ASP A 211 17.33 19.24 -5.01
N ILE A 212 16.74 18.18 -4.42
CA ILE A 212 15.42 18.19 -3.80
C ILE A 212 15.45 18.07 -2.27
N GLN A 213 16.64 18.00 -1.65
CA GLN A 213 16.78 17.77 -0.20
C GLN A 213 16.09 18.85 0.65
N ASP A 214 16.07 20.08 0.16
CA ASP A 214 15.53 21.23 0.89
C ASP A 214 14.15 21.66 0.37
N LEU A 215 13.48 20.82 -0.42
CA LEU A 215 12.16 21.15 -0.97
C LEU A 215 11.04 20.76 -0.01
N ARG A 216 10.03 21.63 0.06
CA ARG A 216 8.74 21.31 0.67
C ARG A 216 8.03 20.23 -0.15
N MET A 217 7.89 19.06 0.44
CA MET A 217 7.25 17.93 -0.20
C MET A 217 6.38 17.11 0.73
N ILE A 218 5.35 16.50 0.14
CA ILE A 218 4.52 15.48 0.74
C ILE A 218 4.69 14.20 -0.07
N VAL A 219 5.29 13.19 0.54
CA VAL A 219 5.46 11.86 -0.03
C VAL A 219 4.36 10.96 0.48
N ARG A 220 3.40 10.60 -0.37
CA ARG A 220 2.31 9.68 -0.01
C ARG A 220 2.84 8.25 0.09
N VAL A 221 2.59 7.59 1.21
CA VAL A 221 2.98 6.19 1.46
C VAL A 221 1.71 5.33 1.44
N GLY A 222 1.38 4.80 0.26
CA GLY A 222 0.08 4.17 0.05
C GLY A 222 -1.07 5.17 0.23
N LEU A 223 -2.16 4.70 0.85
CA LEU A 223 -3.28 5.54 1.30
C LEU A 223 -3.29 5.72 2.82
N GLU A 224 -2.43 4.98 3.51
CA GLU A 224 -2.41 4.84 4.97
C GLU A 224 -1.41 5.77 5.65
N GLY A 225 -0.44 6.30 4.91
CA GLY A 225 0.59 7.19 5.43
C GLY A 225 1.02 8.28 4.46
N ALA A 226 1.71 9.27 5.00
CA ALA A 226 2.39 10.32 4.25
C ALA A 226 3.60 10.83 5.05
N ILE A 227 4.61 11.36 4.37
CA ILE A 227 5.72 12.09 4.99
C ILE A 227 5.69 13.51 4.45
N TYR A 228 5.56 14.49 5.34
CA TYR A 228 5.86 15.89 5.03
C TYR A 228 7.35 16.13 5.31
N HIS A 229 8.02 16.85 4.42
CA HIS A 229 9.43 17.21 4.54
C HIS A 229 9.64 18.62 4.01
N ASP A 230 10.46 19.41 4.72
CA ASP A 230 10.75 20.82 4.43
C ASP A 230 12.26 21.11 4.54
N GLY A 231 13.10 20.11 4.21
CA GLY A 231 14.56 20.16 4.44
C GLY A 231 14.96 19.99 5.90
N ASP A 232 14.59 20.96 6.75
CA ASP A 232 14.98 21.01 8.16
C ASP A 232 14.02 20.25 9.09
N ASP A 233 12.79 20.03 8.66
CA ASP A 233 11.80 19.26 9.40
C ASP A 233 11.24 18.12 8.55
N ALA A 234 10.79 17.07 9.23
CA ALA A 234 10.11 15.95 8.61
C ALA A 234 9.09 15.36 9.58
N ARG A 235 7.86 15.20 9.10
CA ARG A 235 6.74 14.69 9.89
C ARG A 235 6.12 13.48 9.22
N LEU A 236 5.93 12.42 10.00
CA LEU A 236 5.29 11.19 9.57
C LEU A 236 3.81 11.23 9.95
N PHE A 237 2.94 11.07 8.96
CA PHE A 237 1.51 10.83 9.12
C PHE A 237 1.23 9.36 8.83
N TYR A 238 0.46 8.72 9.70
CA TYR A 238 0.24 7.27 9.59
C TYR A 238 -1.10 6.85 10.20
N HIS A 239 -1.69 5.79 9.66
CA HIS A 239 -2.80 5.12 10.31
C HIS A 239 -2.26 4.14 11.38
N PRO A 240 -2.74 4.19 12.64
CA PRO A 240 -2.16 3.42 13.74
C PRO A 240 -2.51 1.92 13.68
N GLN A 241 -3.57 1.51 12.97
CA GLN A 241 -4.04 0.12 12.94
C GLN A 241 -3.82 -0.62 11.61
N ILE A 242 -3.25 0.05 10.61
CA ILE A 242 -2.99 -0.52 9.28
C ILE A 242 -1.69 0.07 8.74
N PHE A 243 -1.01 -0.69 7.88
CA PHE A 243 0.26 -0.35 7.28
C PHE A 243 0.11 -0.16 5.77
N GLU A 244 1.19 0.30 5.15
CA GLU A 244 1.29 0.55 3.72
C GLU A 244 0.61 -0.55 2.87
N GLY A 245 -0.40 -0.15 2.09
CA GLY A 245 -1.11 -1.01 1.15
C GLY A 245 -2.22 -1.89 1.74
N ASN A 246 -2.46 -1.88 3.05
CA ASN A 246 -3.50 -2.71 3.65
C ASN A 246 -4.93 -2.27 3.29
N LEU A 247 -5.19 -0.98 3.04
CA LEU A 247 -6.50 -0.52 2.57
C LEU A 247 -6.81 -1.12 1.21
N ILE A 248 -5.85 -1.09 0.28
CA ILE A 248 -6.04 -1.67 -1.06
C ILE A 248 -6.23 -3.18 -0.97
N GLU A 249 -5.49 -3.87 -0.10
CA GLU A 249 -5.63 -5.32 0.11
C GLU A 249 -7.01 -5.71 0.67
N ARG A 250 -7.58 -4.87 1.54
CA ARG A 250 -8.87 -5.13 2.22
C ARG A 250 -10.07 -4.59 1.45
N ALA A 251 -9.85 -3.72 0.47
CA ALA A 251 -10.91 -3.11 -0.31
C ALA A 251 -11.61 -4.15 -1.21
N PRO A 252 -12.92 -3.98 -1.47
CA PRO A 252 -13.64 -4.90 -2.36
C PRO A 252 -13.07 -4.86 -3.78
N GLY A 253 -12.44 -3.76 -4.20
CA GLY A 253 -11.68 -3.66 -5.44
C GLY A 253 -10.73 -2.46 -5.38
N LYS A 254 -10.15 -2.09 -6.53
CA LYS A 254 -9.28 -0.91 -6.63
C LYS A 254 -10.10 0.35 -6.87
N MET A 255 -9.45 1.52 -6.73
CA MET A 255 -10.04 2.81 -7.07
C MET A 255 -8.99 3.72 -7.71
N GLN A 256 -9.40 4.45 -8.74
CA GLN A 256 -8.59 5.48 -9.40
C GLN A 256 -8.97 6.87 -8.88
N GLY A 257 -8.11 7.88 -9.10
CA GLY A 257 -8.37 9.25 -8.62
C GLY A 257 -8.02 9.52 -7.16
N CYS A 258 -7.47 8.54 -6.41
CA CYS A 258 -7.08 8.73 -5.00
C CYS A 258 -6.05 9.85 -4.81
N GLY A 259 -5.13 10.03 -5.76
CA GLY A 259 -4.19 11.16 -5.76
C GLY A 259 -4.89 12.51 -5.96
N CYS A 260 -5.91 12.57 -6.82
CA CYS A 260 -6.73 13.77 -7.03
C CYS A 260 -7.51 14.13 -5.75
N ALA A 261 -8.10 13.13 -5.08
CA ALA A 261 -8.82 13.33 -3.81
C ALA A 261 -7.89 13.84 -2.71
N PHE A 262 -6.68 13.26 -2.61
CA PHE A 262 -5.66 13.73 -1.69
C PHE A 262 -5.32 15.20 -1.92
N THR A 263 -4.95 15.55 -3.16
CA THR A 263 -4.56 16.91 -3.53
C THR A 263 -5.70 17.90 -3.33
N ALA A 264 -6.94 17.50 -3.61
CA ALA A 264 -8.12 18.32 -3.39
C ALA A 264 -8.37 18.60 -1.91
N GLY A 265 -8.36 17.56 -1.06
CA GLY A 265 -8.56 17.71 0.39
C GLY A 265 -7.48 18.55 1.05
N LEU A 266 -6.22 18.33 0.66
CA LEU A 266 -5.06 19.12 1.09
C LEU A 266 -5.22 20.59 0.70
N THR A 267 -5.41 20.88 -0.59
CA THR A 267 -5.44 22.26 -1.11
C THR A 267 -6.63 23.05 -0.58
N ALA A 268 -7.81 22.42 -0.44
CA ALA A 268 -8.97 23.08 0.15
C ALA A 268 -8.76 23.47 1.62
N SER A 269 -7.90 22.76 2.33
CA SER A 269 -7.55 23.05 3.73
C SER A 269 -6.54 24.19 3.82
N LEU A 270 -5.50 24.14 2.98
CA LEU A 270 -4.50 25.20 2.85
C LEU A 270 -5.15 26.53 2.44
N SER A 271 -6.10 26.51 1.50
CA SER A 271 -6.79 27.72 1.04
C SER A 271 -7.66 28.41 2.10
N ARG A 272 -7.99 27.68 3.17
CA ARG A 272 -8.70 28.16 4.37
C ARG A 272 -7.75 28.56 5.50
N GLY A 273 -6.44 28.49 5.27
CA GLY A 273 -5.41 28.83 6.26
C GLY A 273 -5.23 27.78 7.35
N LEU A 274 -5.59 26.52 7.10
CA LEU A 274 -5.28 25.42 8.03
C LEU A 274 -3.80 25.05 7.94
N GLU A 275 -3.26 24.57 9.06
CA GLU A 275 -1.89 24.09 9.15
C GLU A 275 -1.64 22.87 8.25
N ILE A 276 -0.36 22.60 7.96
CA ILE A 276 0.05 21.50 7.08
C ILE A 276 -0.43 20.14 7.59
N ASP A 277 -0.45 19.94 8.92
CA ASP A 277 -0.87 18.68 9.54
C ASP A 277 -2.34 18.38 9.25
N ASP A 278 -3.22 19.33 9.51
CA ASP A 278 -4.65 19.20 9.27
C ASP A 278 -4.92 19.01 7.77
N SER A 279 -4.14 19.71 6.94
CA SER A 279 -4.25 19.61 5.49
C SER A 279 -3.86 18.21 4.98
N VAL A 280 -2.74 17.65 5.44
CA VAL A 280 -2.31 16.29 5.07
C VAL A 280 -3.31 15.25 5.56
N ARG A 281 -3.82 15.38 6.79
CA ARG A 281 -4.85 14.47 7.33
C ARG A 281 -6.11 14.46 6.48
N ARG A 282 -6.59 15.63 6.06
CA ARG A 282 -7.78 15.75 5.20
C ARG A 282 -7.54 15.18 3.81
N GLY A 283 -6.36 15.38 3.23
CA GLY A 283 -5.97 14.73 1.97
C GLY A 283 -5.97 13.20 2.09
N MET A 284 -5.32 12.65 3.12
CA MET A 284 -5.31 11.21 3.39
C MET A 284 -6.72 10.65 3.61
N ALA A 285 -7.54 11.35 4.42
CA ALA A 285 -8.91 10.96 4.70
C ALA A 285 -9.72 10.87 3.39
N ALA A 286 -9.67 11.91 2.54
CA ALA A 286 -10.40 11.93 1.28
C ALA A 286 -9.97 10.83 0.31
N ALA A 287 -8.67 10.55 0.21
CA ALA A 287 -8.16 9.47 -0.62
C ALA A 287 -8.62 8.08 -0.12
N SER A 288 -8.62 7.88 1.21
CA SER A 288 -9.10 6.63 1.82
C SER A 288 -10.62 6.46 1.69
N GLU A 289 -11.39 7.54 1.81
CA GLU A 289 -12.84 7.54 1.69
C GLU A 289 -13.26 7.26 0.25
N LEU A 290 -12.55 7.83 -0.75
CA LEU A 290 -12.76 7.50 -2.16
C LEU A 290 -12.57 5.99 -2.44
N LEU A 291 -11.52 5.37 -1.90
CA LEU A 291 -11.33 3.92 -2.03
C LEU A 291 -12.41 3.13 -1.30
N SER A 292 -12.92 3.62 -0.16
CA SER A 292 -13.95 2.92 0.60
C SER A 292 -15.32 2.95 -0.08
N ILE A 293 -15.68 4.09 -0.69
CA ILE A 293 -16.98 4.30 -1.34
C ILE A 293 -16.97 3.67 -2.74
N GLY A 294 -15.90 3.85 -3.52
CA GLY A 294 -15.85 3.47 -4.93
C GLY A 294 -16.66 4.41 -5.82
N PHE A 295 -17.05 3.96 -7.01
CA PHE A 295 -17.98 4.67 -7.89
C PHE A 295 -19.43 4.51 -7.40
N SER A 296 -20.27 5.50 -7.68
CA SER A 296 -21.72 5.49 -7.37
C SER A 296 -22.52 4.41 -8.13
N GLU A 297 -23.79 4.23 -7.74
CA GLU A 297 -24.74 3.29 -8.38
C GLU A 297 -24.91 3.56 -9.89
N GLU A 298 -25.10 4.83 -10.27
CA GLU A 298 -24.87 5.30 -11.63
C GLU A 298 -23.38 5.67 -11.74
N PRO A 299 -22.52 4.84 -12.35
CA PRO A 299 -21.08 4.93 -12.13
C PRO A 299 -20.51 6.31 -12.48
N ASP A 300 -20.00 6.98 -11.45
CA ASP A 300 -19.30 8.27 -11.46
C ASP A 300 -18.47 8.40 -10.17
N TYR A 301 -17.49 9.31 -10.11
CA TYR A 301 -16.75 9.58 -8.88
C TYR A 301 -17.64 10.26 -7.83
N PRO A 302 -17.70 9.78 -6.58
CA PRO A 302 -18.55 10.29 -5.50
C PRO A 302 -17.97 11.57 -4.88
N VAL A 303 -17.76 12.61 -5.69
CA VAL A 303 -16.97 13.79 -5.31
C VAL A 303 -17.54 14.57 -4.11
N SER A 304 -18.82 14.42 -3.79
CA SER A 304 -19.46 15.09 -2.66
C SER A 304 -19.29 14.34 -1.34
N ASP A 305 -19.06 13.03 -1.40
CA ASP A 305 -19.15 12.14 -0.23
C ASP A 305 -17.78 11.83 0.39
N ILE A 306 -16.69 12.28 -0.23
CA ILE A 306 -15.32 11.93 0.15
C ILE A 306 -14.61 12.98 1.03
N PHE A 307 -15.31 14.04 1.46
CA PHE A 307 -14.71 15.15 2.21
C PHE A 307 -15.33 15.37 3.58
N HIS A 308 -15.99 14.34 4.14
CA HIS A 308 -16.69 14.46 5.42
C HIS A 308 -15.78 14.27 6.64
N SER A 309 -14.73 13.44 6.49
CA SER A 309 -13.80 13.12 7.58
C SER A 309 -12.67 14.14 7.71
N GLY A 310 -12.34 14.53 8.95
CA GLY A 310 -11.15 15.35 9.26
C GLY A 310 -9.85 14.56 9.32
N GLY A 311 -9.91 13.22 9.25
CA GLY A 311 -8.74 12.37 9.42
C GLY A 311 -8.33 12.19 10.89
N GLU A 312 -9.28 12.18 11.83
CA GLU A 312 -9.04 12.12 13.27
C GLU A 312 -8.38 10.80 13.73
N ASN A 313 -8.42 9.76 12.89
CA ASN A 313 -7.78 8.47 13.15
C ASN A 313 -6.35 8.39 12.62
N ILE A 314 -5.84 9.44 12.00
CA ILE A 314 -4.46 9.50 11.50
C ILE A 314 -3.59 10.01 12.65
N GLY A 315 -2.48 9.35 12.95
CA GLY A 315 -1.44 9.84 13.85
C GLY A 315 -0.48 10.76 13.11
N ALA A 316 0.18 11.68 13.83
CA ALA A 316 1.35 12.37 13.28
C ALA A 316 2.44 12.46 14.34
N VAL A 317 3.69 12.29 13.93
CA VAL A 317 4.86 12.47 14.78
C VAL A 317 6.01 13.08 14.01
N ASP A 318 6.89 13.78 14.72
CA ASP A 318 8.13 14.28 14.12
C ASP A 318 9.09 13.11 13.87
N ILE A 319 9.74 13.13 12.70
CA ILE A 319 10.77 12.17 12.31
C ILE A 319 12.11 12.75 12.78
N PRO A 320 12.85 12.05 13.66
CA PRO A 320 14.12 12.55 14.13
C PRO A 320 15.09 12.66 12.94
N LEU A 321 15.70 13.84 12.77
CA LEU A 321 16.73 13.98 11.75
C LEU A 321 17.85 12.98 12.02
N ARG A 322 18.46 13.00 13.20
CA ARG A 322 19.55 12.07 13.53
C ARG A 322 19.14 11.19 14.71
N PRO A 323 18.45 10.05 14.47
CA PRO A 323 18.07 9.17 15.56
C PRO A 323 19.32 8.64 16.26
N LYS A 324 19.34 8.73 17.59
CA LYS A 324 20.39 8.12 18.42
C LYS A 324 19.97 6.70 18.77
N GLY A 325 20.36 5.74 17.94
CA GLY A 325 20.03 4.33 18.15
C GLY A 325 18.70 3.93 17.53
N PHE A 326 17.98 3.00 18.16
CA PHE A 326 16.73 2.45 17.65
C PHE A 326 15.56 3.37 17.99
N TRP A 327 15.09 4.14 17.01
CA TRP A 327 13.98 5.06 17.17
C TRP A 327 12.64 4.31 17.20
N THR A 328 11.64 4.83 17.91
CA THR A 328 10.26 4.36 17.81
C THR A 328 9.32 5.55 17.75
N ILE A 329 8.14 5.38 17.13
CA ILE A 329 7.10 6.41 17.16
C ILE A 329 6.77 6.86 18.59
N ALA A 330 6.85 5.93 19.57
CA ALA A 330 6.65 6.21 20.98
C ALA A 330 7.62 7.27 21.56
N ASP A 331 8.81 7.41 20.98
CA ASP A 331 9.85 8.34 21.42
C ASP A 331 9.77 9.71 20.70
N SER A 332 8.88 9.85 19.72
CA SER A 332 8.74 11.09 18.95
C SER A 332 7.71 12.05 19.54
N PRO A 333 7.91 13.38 19.39
CA PRO A 333 6.87 14.36 19.61
C PRO A 333 5.64 14.11 18.72
N PRO A 334 4.42 14.32 19.24
CA PRO A 334 4.10 14.58 20.64
C PRO A 334 4.40 13.37 21.53
N LEU A 335 5.16 13.57 22.62
CA LEU A 335 5.60 12.48 23.50
C LEU A 335 4.39 11.72 24.05
N PHE A 336 4.41 10.40 23.87
CA PHE A 336 3.35 9.54 24.36
C PHE A 336 3.59 9.14 25.82
N ASP A 337 2.56 9.30 26.67
CA ASP A 337 2.56 8.66 27.97
C ASP A 337 2.34 7.14 27.79
N ILE A 338 3.44 6.42 27.61
CA ILE A 338 3.43 4.98 27.36
C ILE A 338 2.77 4.21 28.50
N GLU A 339 2.87 4.68 29.74
CA GLU A 339 2.18 4.05 30.87
C GLU A 339 0.66 4.21 30.71
N ALA A 340 0.18 5.42 30.43
CA ALA A 340 -1.24 5.67 30.23
C ALA A 340 -1.79 4.95 28.99
N VAL A 341 -1.05 4.92 27.88
CA VAL A 341 -1.43 4.18 26.66
C VAL A 341 -1.51 2.69 26.96
N SER A 342 -0.50 2.13 27.64
CA SER A 342 -0.49 0.72 28.04
C SER A 342 -1.67 0.38 28.95
N ARG A 343 -1.93 1.21 29.97
CA ARG A 343 -3.06 1.05 30.89
C ARG A 343 -4.39 1.13 30.15
N TYR A 344 -4.54 2.06 29.21
CA TYR A 344 -5.74 2.20 28.40
C TYR A 344 -5.99 0.95 27.55
N ILE A 345 -4.96 0.41 26.87
CA ILE A 345 -5.07 -0.80 26.05
C ILE A 345 -5.48 -2.01 26.90
N VAL A 346 -4.92 -2.17 28.10
CA VAL A 346 -5.27 -3.27 29.02
C VAL A 346 -6.76 -3.21 29.41
N ILE A 347 -7.26 -2.02 29.76
CA ILE A 347 -8.62 -1.83 30.27
C ILE A 347 -9.66 -1.83 29.15
N ASN A 348 -9.38 -1.15 28.04
CA ASN A 348 -10.36 -0.84 26.99
C ASN A 348 -10.17 -1.65 25.72
N GLY A 349 -9.07 -2.39 25.60
CA GLY A 349 -8.64 -3.02 24.36
C GLY A 349 -8.04 -2.02 23.36
N TYR A 350 -7.32 -2.55 22.38
CA TYR A 350 -6.62 -1.78 21.34
C TYR A 350 -7.56 -1.32 20.19
N ARG A 351 -8.75 -1.92 20.05
CA ARG A 351 -9.67 -1.69 18.91
C ARG A 351 -10.40 -0.34 18.95
N ARG A 352 -10.43 0.32 20.10
CA ARG A 352 -11.06 1.65 20.21
C ARG A 352 -10.10 2.68 19.59
N ARG A 353 -10.66 3.63 18.83
CA ARG A 353 -10.02 4.71 18.01
C ARG A 353 -8.93 5.58 18.67
N LYS A 354 -8.38 5.20 19.83
CA LYS A 354 -7.52 6.03 20.68
C LYS A 354 -6.13 5.44 20.94
N CYS A 355 -5.71 4.35 20.29
CA CYS A 355 -4.31 3.93 20.37
C CYS A 355 -3.52 4.72 19.33
N PRO A 356 -2.67 5.68 19.73
CA PRO A 356 -1.89 6.45 18.77
C PRO A 356 -0.72 5.64 18.21
N LEU A 357 -0.26 4.60 18.92
CA LEU A 357 0.87 3.79 18.51
C LEU A 357 0.49 2.82 17.38
N PRO A 358 1.43 2.51 16.46
CA PRO A 358 1.24 1.47 15.46
C PRO A 358 0.96 0.11 16.10
N VAL A 359 -0.07 -0.57 15.61
CA VAL A 359 -0.45 -1.92 16.01
C VAL A 359 -0.64 -2.78 14.77
N ALA A 360 0.17 -3.82 14.64
CA ALA A 360 0.06 -4.80 13.56
C ALA A 360 -0.88 -5.94 13.95
N HIS A 361 -1.61 -6.43 12.94
CA HIS A 361 -2.57 -7.53 13.05
C HIS A 361 -2.22 -8.61 12.03
N PHE A 362 -1.89 -9.80 12.51
CA PHE A 362 -1.70 -11.00 11.70
C PHE A 362 -2.67 -12.06 12.23
N GLY A 363 -3.88 -12.14 11.67
CA GLY A 363 -4.95 -12.96 12.25
C GLY A 363 -5.24 -12.56 13.71
N LYS A 364 -5.00 -13.48 14.65
CA LYS A 364 -5.14 -13.28 16.10
C LYS A 364 -3.85 -12.79 16.78
N LEU A 365 -2.73 -12.75 16.08
CA LEU A 365 -1.47 -12.21 16.57
C LEU A 365 -1.50 -10.69 16.44
N ILE A 366 -1.28 -10.00 17.57
CA ILE A 366 -1.35 -8.54 17.66
C ILE A 366 -0.07 -8.09 18.37
N THR A 367 0.61 -7.11 17.80
CA THR A 367 1.82 -6.53 18.41
C THR A 367 1.90 -5.03 18.13
N ALA A 368 2.47 -4.30 19.09
CA ALA A 368 2.82 -2.89 18.97
C ALA A 368 4.34 -2.67 19.10
N ASP A 369 5.12 -3.74 19.25
CA ASP A 369 6.58 -3.66 19.30
C ASP A 369 7.14 -3.55 17.88
N ARG A 370 7.92 -2.50 17.62
CA ARG A 370 8.49 -2.22 16.30
C ARG A 370 9.29 -3.41 15.74
N ARG A 371 10.09 -4.12 16.55
CA ARG A 371 10.93 -5.24 16.08
C ARG A 371 10.08 -6.45 15.70
N GLU A 372 9.05 -6.74 16.49
CA GLU A 372 8.09 -7.80 16.17
C GLU A 372 7.31 -7.44 14.90
N ILE A 373 6.83 -6.20 14.76
CA ILE A 373 6.14 -5.72 13.55
C ILE A 373 7.02 -5.93 12.32
N GLU A 374 8.26 -5.45 12.35
CA GLU A 374 9.19 -5.58 11.23
C GLU A 374 9.48 -7.05 10.90
N GLY A 375 9.80 -7.87 11.90
CA GLY A 375 10.10 -9.29 11.69
C GLY A 375 8.92 -10.07 11.12
N TYR A 376 7.70 -9.85 11.64
CA TYR A 376 6.51 -10.51 11.14
C TYR A 376 6.10 -10.02 9.75
N GLN A 377 6.24 -8.73 9.47
CA GLN A 377 6.01 -8.19 8.12
C GLN A 377 7.03 -8.72 7.12
N SER A 378 8.31 -8.85 7.47
CA SER A 378 9.31 -9.45 6.59
C SER A 378 8.91 -10.87 6.18
N ILE A 379 8.47 -11.70 7.14
CA ILE A 379 7.97 -13.04 6.84
C ILE A 379 6.71 -12.97 5.98
N ARG A 380 5.74 -12.12 6.31
CA ARG A 380 4.51 -11.94 5.53
C ARG A 380 4.81 -11.53 4.08
N ASN A 381 5.76 -10.63 3.86
CA ASN A 381 6.16 -10.18 2.53
C ASN A 381 6.75 -11.33 1.70
N LEU A 382 7.61 -12.16 2.30
CA LEU A 382 8.14 -13.37 1.66
C LEU A 382 7.01 -14.35 1.29
N LEU A 383 6.05 -14.56 2.20
CA LEU A 383 4.88 -15.40 1.94
C LEU A 383 4.05 -14.86 0.77
N MET A 384 3.75 -13.56 0.75
CA MET A 384 2.97 -12.94 -0.32
C MET A 384 3.68 -13.00 -1.67
N GLU A 385 5.00 -12.78 -1.69
CA GLU A 385 5.81 -12.89 -2.91
C GLU A 385 5.81 -14.32 -3.45
N TYR A 386 6.01 -15.30 -2.56
CA TYR A 386 5.95 -16.72 -2.91
C TYR A 386 4.59 -17.10 -3.50
N MET A 387 3.49 -16.66 -2.87
CA MET A 387 2.12 -16.97 -3.31
C MET A 387 1.75 -16.33 -4.66
N LYS A 388 2.44 -15.27 -5.08
CA LYS A 388 2.26 -14.63 -6.40
C LYS A 388 2.97 -15.38 -7.52
N ASN A 389 3.97 -16.18 -7.20
CA ASN A 389 4.65 -17.00 -8.20
C ASN A 389 3.75 -18.21 -8.50
N GLU A 390 3.27 -18.32 -9.74
CA GLU A 390 2.43 -19.44 -10.17
C GLU A 390 3.21 -20.76 -10.27
N ASN A 391 4.52 -20.68 -10.53
CA ASN A 391 5.41 -21.83 -10.67
C ASN A 391 6.72 -21.62 -9.89
N PRO A 392 6.69 -21.66 -8.54
CA PRO A 392 7.93 -21.60 -7.78
C PRO A 392 8.80 -22.82 -8.07
N GLU A 393 10.10 -22.61 -8.29
CA GLU A 393 11.05 -23.70 -8.55
C GLU A 393 11.46 -24.45 -7.27
N ARG A 394 11.28 -23.82 -6.10
CA ARG A 394 11.73 -24.35 -4.80
C ARG A 394 10.72 -24.04 -3.70
N PRO A 395 10.63 -24.86 -2.64
CA PRO A 395 9.82 -24.52 -1.47
C PRO A 395 10.35 -23.29 -0.73
N LEU A 396 9.45 -22.46 -0.22
CA LEU A 396 9.84 -21.37 0.68
C LEU A 396 10.16 -21.95 2.06
N CYS A 397 11.46 -21.96 2.41
CA CYS A 397 11.97 -22.47 3.67
C CYS A 397 12.25 -21.33 4.66
N ILE A 398 11.57 -21.31 5.81
CA ILE A 398 11.77 -20.28 6.84
C ILE A 398 12.16 -20.94 8.15
N GLY A 399 13.29 -20.52 8.74
CA GLY A 399 13.76 -20.92 10.05
C GLY A 399 13.22 -20.02 11.17
N VAL A 400 12.46 -20.55 12.12
CA VAL A 400 11.96 -19.78 13.28
C VAL A 400 12.64 -20.22 14.57
N PHE A 401 13.34 -19.27 15.20
CA PHE A 401 14.15 -19.51 16.40
C PHE A 401 13.58 -18.74 17.59
N GLY A 402 13.66 -19.34 18.78
CA GLY A 402 13.25 -18.66 20.02
C GLY A 402 13.00 -19.64 21.17
N PRO A 403 12.91 -19.13 22.41
CA PRO A 403 12.77 -19.98 23.59
C PRO A 403 11.47 -20.80 23.57
N PRO A 404 11.42 -21.93 24.32
CA PRO A 404 10.18 -22.68 24.54
C PRO A 404 9.07 -21.77 25.08
N GLY A 405 7.84 -21.97 24.61
CA GLY A 405 6.68 -21.16 25.03
C GLY A 405 6.62 -19.74 24.46
N ALA A 406 7.56 -19.31 23.59
CA ALA A 406 7.56 -17.97 23.00
C ALA A 406 6.37 -17.69 22.04
N GLY A 407 5.63 -18.72 21.64
CA GLY A 407 4.51 -18.63 20.70
C GLY A 407 4.90 -18.76 19.23
N LYS A 408 6.02 -19.44 18.91
CA LYS A 408 6.56 -19.58 17.54
C LYS A 408 5.54 -20.18 16.56
N SER A 409 5.01 -21.36 16.87
CA SER A 409 4.03 -22.06 16.04
C SER A 409 2.77 -21.23 15.86
N PHE A 410 2.29 -20.60 16.95
CA PHE A 410 1.16 -19.67 16.87
C PHE A 410 1.43 -18.51 15.90
N ALA A 411 2.57 -17.83 16.01
CA ALA A 411 2.88 -16.68 15.16
C ALA A 411 2.94 -17.06 13.67
N VAL A 412 3.59 -18.18 13.36
CA VAL A 412 3.71 -18.71 12.00
C VAL A 412 2.36 -19.10 11.40
N SER A 413 1.53 -19.82 12.16
CA SER A 413 0.18 -20.19 11.70
C SER A 413 -0.70 -18.96 11.49
N GLN A 414 -0.60 -17.96 12.38
CA GLN A 414 -1.35 -16.71 12.24
C GLN A 414 -0.89 -15.89 11.03
N LEU A 415 0.40 -15.87 10.73
CA LEU A 415 0.95 -15.20 9.56
C LEU A 415 0.45 -15.82 8.26
N ALA A 416 0.55 -17.13 8.12
CA ALA A 416 0.07 -17.81 6.91
C ALA A 416 -1.43 -17.65 6.72
N ALA A 417 -2.22 -17.81 7.78
CA ALA A 417 -3.66 -17.55 7.76
C ALA A 417 -4.01 -16.09 7.42
N SER A 418 -3.10 -15.14 7.64
CA SER A 418 -3.30 -13.73 7.27
C SER A 418 -2.97 -13.41 5.81
N VAL A 419 -2.33 -14.34 5.09
CA VAL A 419 -1.95 -14.17 3.68
C VAL A 419 -3.04 -14.73 2.77
N ASP A 420 -3.36 -16.02 2.91
CA ASP A 420 -4.38 -16.70 2.11
C ASP A 420 -4.98 -17.87 2.91
N PRO A 421 -5.98 -17.63 3.76
CA PRO A 421 -6.56 -18.66 4.61
C PRO A 421 -7.36 -19.71 3.84
N GLU A 422 -7.76 -19.42 2.59
CA GLU A 422 -8.56 -20.35 1.77
C GLU A 422 -7.67 -21.37 1.07
N ARG A 423 -6.49 -20.94 0.60
CA ARG A 423 -5.56 -21.79 -0.14
C ARG A 423 -4.51 -22.47 0.76
N ILE A 424 -4.20 -21.92 1.93
CA ILE A 424 -3.13 -22.46 2.80
C ILE A 424 -3.67 -23.49 3.80
N LYS A 425 -3.14 -24.71 3.77
CA LYS A 425 -3.52 -25.82 4.66
C LYS A 425 -2.39 -26.17 5.64
N PRO A 426 -2.56 -26.00 6.97
CA PRO A 426 -1.52 -26.29 7.95
C PRO A 426 -1.35 -27.80 8.21
N LEU A 427 -0.11 -28.25 8.26
CA LEU A 427 0.31 -29.60 8.63
C LEU A 427 1.36 -29.50 9.74
N ASN A 428 1.16 -30.20 10.86
CA ASN A 428 2.08 -30.13 12.01
C ASN A 428 2.71 -31.50 12.24
N PHE A 429 4.03 -31.54 12.26
CA PHE A 429 4.85 -32.73 12.49
C PHE A 429 5.77 -32.45 13.67
N ASN A 430 5.79 -33.33 14.67
CA ASN A 430 6.75 -33.25 15.76
C ASN A 430 7.84 -34.30 15.54
N ILE A 431 9.05 -33.85 15.22
CA ILE A 431 10.17 -34.73 14.88
C ILE A 431 10.60 -35.61 16.06
N SER A 432 10.37 -35.19 17.32
CA SER A 432 10.71 -36.04 18.47
C SER A 432 9.85 -37.30 18.58
N GLN A 433 8.72 -37.34 17.87
CA GLN A 433 7.84 -38.51 17.81
C GLN A 433 8.23 -39.47 16.68
N PHE A 434 9.11 -39.06 15.77
CA PHE A 434 9.55 -39.88 14.65
C PHE A 434 10.59 -40.89 15.12
N ARG A 435 10.47 -42.12 14.63
CA ARG A 435 11.30 -43.26 14.98
C ARG A 435 12.44 -43.45 13.98
N ASP A 436 12.12 -43.33 12.69
CA ASP A 436 13.03 -43.58 11.58
C ASP A 436 12.67 -42.75 10.33
N GLU A 437 13.37 -43.02 9.22
CA GLU A 437 13.20 -42.30 7.95
C GLU A 437 11.81 -42.48 7.34
N ASP A 438 11.13 -43.59 7.61
CA ASP A 438 9.82 -43.89 7.03
C ASP A 438 8.73 -42.93 7.56
N ASP A 439 8.78 -42.58 8.85
CA ASP A 439 7.87 -41.57 9.44
C ASP A 439 8.02 -40.19 8.76
N LEU A 440 9.23 -39.85 8.31
CA LEU A 440 9.48 -38.61 7.58
C LEU A 440 8.98 -38.67 6.13
N ILE A 441 9.13 -39.83 5.48
CA ILE A 441 8.59 -40.09 4.14
C ILE A 441 7.05 -40.00 4.17
N ASP A 442 6.40 -40.57 5.19
CA ASP A 442 4.95 -40.46 5.39
C ASP A 442 4.49 -39.01 5.57
N ALA A 443 5.28 -38.19 6.27
CA ALA A 443 5.02 -36.76 6.37
C ALA A 443 5.13 -36.05 5.01
N PHE A 444 6.13 -36.42 4.18
CA PHE A 444 6.26 -35.87 2.83
C PHE A 444 5.12 -36.28 1.89
N HIS A 445 4.63 -37.52 1.98
CA HIS A 445 3.44 -37.95 1.24
C HIS A 445 2.20 -37.13 1.63
N GLN A 446 1.96 -36.90 2.93
CA GLN A 446 0.85 -36.04 3.38
C GLN A 446 0.95 -34.61 2.82
N ILE A 447 2.15 -34.04 2.80
CA ILE A 447 2.36 -32.70 2.23
C ILE A 447 2.09 -32.73 0.72
N ARG A 448 2.52 -33.77 0.00
CA ARG A 448 2.27 -33.93 -1.45
C ARG A 448 0.78 -34.02 -1.76
N ASP A 449 0.03 -34.76 -0.96
CA ASP A 449 -1.42 -34.95 -1.15
C ASP A 449 -2.17 -33.62 -1.09
N VAL A 450 -1.80 -32.72 -0.16
CA VAL A 450 -2.38 -31.37 -0.07
C VAL A 450 -2.19 -30.57 -1.37
N VAL A 451 -1.07 -30.76 -2.05
CA VAL A 451 -0.83 -30.02 -3.28
C VAL A 451 -1.50 -30.65 -4.48
N LEU A 452 -1.63 -31.97 -4.49
CA LEU A 452 -2.49 -32.64 -5.47
C LEU A 452 -3.97 -32.21 -5.32
N GLU A 453 -4.39 -31.76 -4.13
CA GLU A 453 -5.69 -31.10 -3.90
C GLU A 453 -5.74 -29.64 -4.43
N GLY A 454 -4.64 -29.07 -4.93
CA GLY A 454 -4.55 -27.69 -5.40
C GLY A 454 -4.34 -26.63 -4.29
N MET A 455 -4.08 -27.08 -3.05
CA MET A 455 -3.84 -26.22 -1.90
C MET A 455 -2.34 -26.00 -1.68
N VAL A 456 -1.97 -25.02 -0.85
CA VAL A 456 -0.58 -24.77 -0.42
C VAL A 456 -0.37 -25.31 1.00
N PRO A 457 0.38 -26.40 1.21
CA PRO A 457 0.65 -26.91 2.54
C PRO A 457 1.61 -25.98 3.27
N GLN A 458 1.23 -25.63 4.50
CA GLN A 458 2.10 -25.06 5.52
C GLN A 458 2.63 -26.24 6.36
N ALA A 459 3.79 -26.78 6.01
CA ALA A 459 4.40 -27.87 6.77
C ALA A 459 5.23 -27.30 7.93
N PHE A 460 4.84 -27.62 9.16
CA PHE A 460 5.51 -27.20 10.39
C PHE A 460 6.20 -28.40 11.03
N PHE A 461 7.54 -28.36 11.07
CA PHE A 461 8.35 -29.39 11.73
C PHE A 461 8.87 -28.85 13.07
N ASP A 462 8.28 -29.29 14.17
CA ASP A 462 8.68 -28.95 15.54
C ASP A 462 9.80 -29.87 16.05
N GLU A 463 10.54 -29.39 17.06
CA GLU A 463 11.65 -30.12 17.68
C GLU A 463 12.65 -30.68 16.65
N PHE A 464 12.90 -29.90 15.61
CA PHE A 464 13.76 -30.26 14.48
C PHE A 464 15.21 -30.59 14.90
N ASP A 465 15.65 -30.12 16.07
CA ASP A 465 16.97 -30.41 16.62
C ASP A 465 17.07 -31.76 17.35
N SER A 466 15.98 -32.53 17.38
CA SER A 466 15.92 -33.88 17.96
C SER A 466 17.03 -34.79 17.42
N PRO A 467 17.67 -35.60 18.27
CA PRO A 467 18.72 -36.50 17.83
C PRO A 467 18.13 -37.66 17.02
N MET A 468 18.84 -38.10 15.98
CA MET A 468 18.54 -39.34 15.26
C MET A 468 19.74 -40.28 15.41
N MET A 469 19.50 -41.51 15.90
CA MET A 469 20.55 -42.51 16.15
C MET A 469 21.76 -41.94 16.95
N GLY A 470 21.48 -41.11 17.96
CA GLY A 470 22.50 -40.49 18.81
C GLY A 470 23.27 -39.31 18.19
N LYS A 471 22.99 -38.93 16.94
CA LYS A 471 23.57 -37.75 16.29
C LYS A 471 22.65 -36.54 16.44
N ARG A 472 23.16 -35.46 17.02
CA ARG A 472 22.48 -34.15 17.06
C ARG A 472 22.25 -33.66 15.61
N LEU A 473 21.06 -33.14 15.32
CA LEU A 473 20.66 -32.71 13.97
C LEU A 473 20.71 -33.83 12.91
N GLY A 474 20.59 -35.10 13.33
CA GLY A 474 20.69 -36.25 12.41
C GLY A 474 19.64 -36.26 11.30
N TRP A 475 18.51 -35.60 11.52
CA TRP A 475 17.42 -35.46 10.54
C TRP A 475 17.74 -34.48 9.39
N ILE A 476 18.65 -33.52 9.55
CA ILE A 476 18.89 -32.43 8.57
C ILE A 476 19.19 -32.96 7.18
N ARG A 477 20.00 -34.02 7.07
CA ARG A 477 20.43 -34.56 5.77
C ARG A 477 19.24 -34.98 4.88
N TYR A 478 18.13 -35.38 5.50
CA TYR A 478 16.93 -35.83 4.81
C TYR A 478 16.05 -34.68 4.34
N PHE A 479 16.25 -33.49 4.88
CA PHE A 479 15.55 -32.28 4.45
C PHE A 479 16.29 -31.52 3.35
N LEU A 480 17.58 -31.82 3.10
CA LEU A 480 18.38 -31.06 2.12
C LEU A 480 17.79 -31.11 0.70
N ALA A 481 17.54 -32.30 0.16
CA ALA A 481 16.94 -32.44 -1.18
C ALA A 481 15.51 -31.87 -1.24
N PRO A 482 14.62 -32.13 -0.26
CA PRO A 482 13.31 -31.49 -0.22
C PRO A 482 13.37 -29.95 -0.19
N MET A 483 14.32 -29.36 0.54
CA MET A 483 14.44 -27.91 0.66
C MET A 483 15.11 -27.26 -0.56
N GLN A 484 16.09 -27.93 -1.18
CA GLN A 484 16.89 -27.37 -2.27
C GLN A 484 16.26 -27.61 -3.64
N ASP A 485 15.78 -28.82 -3.87
CA ASP A 485 15.37 -29.30 -5.18
C ASP A 485 13.85 -29.51 -5.27
N GLY A 486 13.15 -29.51 -4.12
CA GLY A 486 11.73 -29.84 -4.12
C GLY A 486 11.51 -31.25 -4.63
N GLU A 487 12.28 -32.21 -4.08
CA GLU A 487 12.17 -33.65 -4.34
C GLU A 487 12.50 -34.46 -3.06
N PHE A 488 11.91 -35.65 -2.89
CA PHE A 488 12.31 -36.59 -1.83
C PHE A 488 12.48 -38.02 -2.38
N ARG A 489 13.29 -38.82 -1.71
CA ARG A 489 13.63 -40.19 -2.13
C ARG A 489 12.89 -41.22 -1.27
N GLU A 490 12.33 -42.23 -1.91
CA GLU A 490 11.74 -43.41 -1.27
C GLU A 490 12.31 -44.66 -1.97
N GLY A 491 13.18 -45.39 -1.27
CA GLY A 491 13.92 -46.51 -1.87
C GLY A 491 14.81 -46.06 -3.02
N ASP A 492 14.55 -46.52 -4.24
CA ASP A 492 15.26 -46.09 -5.47
C ASP A 492 14.46 -45.07 -6.31
N SER A 493 13.27 -44.70 -5.86
CA SER A 493 12.39 -43.76 -6.56
C SER A 493 12.60 -42.34 -6.06
N MET A 494 12.66 -41.39 -7.00
CA MET A 494 12.61 -39.95 -6.72
C MET A 494 11.19 -39.45 -6.92
N HIS A 495 10.66 -38.79 -5.90
CA HIS A 495 9.33 -38.20 -5.92
C HIS A 495 9.46 -36.68 -6.00
N PRO A 496 9.16 -36.05 -7.16
CA PRO A 496 9.10 -34.61 -7.26
C PRO A 496 7.86 -34.08 -6.53
N TRP A 497 7.97 -32.86 -6.05
CA TRP A 497 6.84 -32.11 -5.53
C TRP A 497 6.13 -31.43 -6.71
N VAL A 498 4.84 -31.71 -6.95
CA VAL A 498 4.05 -30.95 -7.93
C VAL A 498 3.60 -29.66 -7.22
N ASN A 499 3.94 -28.46 -7.70
CA ASN A 499 3.76 -27.10 -7.10
C ASN A 499 2.40 -26.76 -6.44
N PRO A 500 2.28 -25.88 -5.39
CA PRO A 500 3.28 -25.11 -4.60
C PRO A 500 3.31 -25.41 -3.07
N TYR A 501 4.44 -25.18 -2.36
CA TYR A 501 4.65 -25.60 -0.96
C TYR A 501 5.25 -24.53 -0.03
N LEU A 502 4.75 -24.44 1.20
CA LEU A 502 5.34 -23.61 2.26
C LEU A 502 6.04 -24.49 3.30
N TYR A 503 7.37 -24.39 3.37
CA TYR A 503 8.19 -25.12 4.33
C TYR A 503 8.54 -24.21 5.53
N LEU A 504 7.86 -24.41 6.66
CA LEU A 504 8.12 -23.65 7.88
C LEU A 504 8.93 -24.50 8.84
N GLN A 505 10.23 -24.32 8.78
CA GLN A 505 11.17 -25.00 9.65
C GLN A 505 11.25 -24.25 10.99
N VAL A 506 10.91 -24.90 12.09
CA VAL A 506 11.15 -24.31 13.41
C VAL A 506 12.34 -25.01 14.03
N VAL A 507 13.46 -24.30 14.05
CA VAL A 507 14.66 -24.78 14.71
C VAL A 507 14.66 -24.26 16.13
N GLN A 508 14.51 -25.20 17.06
CA GLN A 508 14.68 -24.95 18.48
C GLN A 508 16.19 -24.76 18.75
N ALA A 509 16.57 -23.57 19.23
CA ALA A 509 17.93 -23.32 19.69
C ALA A 509 17.95 -23.30 21.22
N ALA A 510 18.42 -24.39 21.84
CA ALA A 510 18.82 -24.36 23.23
C ALA A 510 20.23 -23.74 23.35
N HIS A 511 20.32 -22.61 24.08
CA HIS A 511 21.51 -21.87 24.57
C HIS A 511 22.07 -20.75 23.66
N SER A 512 21.84 -19.47 24.02
CA SER A 512 22.73 -18.72 24.94
C SER A 512 22.35 -17.22 25.12
N ARG A 513 22.41 -16.82 26.40
CA ARG A 513 22.63 -15.50 27.02
C ARG A 513 21.60 -14.36 26.91
N SER A 514 21.35 -13.83 28.11
CA SER A 514 20.49 -12.74 28.53
C SER A 514 20.74 -11.39 27.85
N SER A 515 19.65 -10.74 27.46
CA SER A 515 19.45 -9.32 27.72
C SER A 515 17.97 -9.09 28.05
N SER A 516 17.73 -8.75 29.30
CA SER A 516 16.42 -8.49 29.87
C SER A 516 15.85 -7.19 29.33
N HIS A 517 14.93 -7.24 28.37
CA HIS A 517 13.98 -6.15 28.11
C HIS A 517 12.57 -6.73 28.25
N ARG A 518 11.76 -6.12 29.13
CA ARG A 518 10.41 -6.57 29.45
C ARG A 518 9.51 -6.30 28.24
N THR A 519 9.19 -7.34 27.47
CA THR A 519 8.18 -7.30 26.41
C THR A 519 6.79 -7.52 27.03
N LEU A 520 5.88 -6.57 26.84
CA LEU A 520 4.47 -6.73 27.15
C LEU A 520 3.81 -7.57 26.05
N LYS A 521 3.57 -8.86 26.32
CA LYS A 521 2.76 -9.73 25.46
C LYS A 521 1.32 -9.77 25.98
N PHE A 522 0.37 -9.33 25.16
CA PHE A 522 -1.06 -9.52 25.44
C PHE A 522 -1.58 -10.74 24.68
N SER A 523 -1.81 -11.85 25.38
CA SER A 523 -2.53 -13.01 24.86
C SER A 523 -3.98 -13.00 25.36
N GLY A 524 -4.89 -12.46 24.56
CA GLY A 524 -6.32 -12.51 24.85
C GLY A 524 -6.91 -13.88 24.49
N LYS A 525 -7.13 -14.77 25.48
CA LYS A 525 -8.09 -15.86 25.33
C LYS A 525 -9.50 -15.30 25.60
N PRO A 526 -10.48 -15.45 24.68
CA PRO A 526 -11.87 -15.17 25.00
C PRO A 526 -12.36 -16.22 26.01
N ARG A 527 -12.69 -15.81 27.24
CA ARG A 527 -13.50 -16.64 28.15
C ARG A 527 -14.94 -16.56 27.68
N LEU A 528 -15.45 -17.65 27.14
CA LEU A 528 -16.89 -17.91 27.07
C LEU A 528 -17.38 -18.08 28.52
N GLY A 529 -18.09 -17.08 29.02
CA GLY A 529 -18.91 -17.21 30.22
C GLY A 529 -20.31 -17.66 29.81
N THR A 530 -20.65 -18.89 30.15
CA THR A 530 -22.04 -19.36 30.21
C THR A 530 -22.68 -18.87 31.51
N SER A 531 -23.91 -18.35 31.37
CA SER A 531 -24.91 -17.94 32.37
C SER A 531 -24.52 -16.86 33.37
#